data_AF-A0AAW6IW24-F1
#
_entry.id   AF-A0AAW6IW24-F1
#
_cell.length_a   1.000
_cell.length_b   1.000
_cell.length_c   1.000
_cell.angle_alpha   90.00
_cell.angle_beta   90.00
_cell.angle_gamma   90.00
#
_symmetry.space_group_name_H-M   'P 1'
#
loop_
_entity.id
_entity.type
_entity.pdbx_description
1 polymer ?
#
loop_
_entity_poly.entity_id
_entity_poly.type
_entity_poly.pdbx_seq_one_letter_code
_entity_poly.pdbx_strand_id
1 'polypeptide(L)' 'MLKRRRTQKLKRNIIHSTATRRRIMLRNLHKKIIWRRRMFAMQQMIEVDSNKVN' A
#
# COMPACT_ATOMS: atom_id res chain seq x y z
N MET A 1 1.51 21.88 35.07
CA MET A 1 0.95 20.71 34.36
C MET A 1 1.42 20.70 32.91
N LEU A 2 2.37 19.83 32.57
CA LEU A 2 2.86 19.66 31.19
C LEU A 2 1.70 19.19 30.29
N LYS A 3 1.37 19.97 29.24
CA LYS A 3 0.33 19.60 28.27
C LYS A 3 0.71 18.27 27.62
N ARG A 4 -0.11 17.22 27.79
CA ARG A 4 0.04 15.93 27.12
C ARG A 4 0.07 16.15 25.59
N ARG A 5 1.23 16.05 24.96
CA ARG A 5 1.31 15.92 23.50
C ARG A 5 0.68 14.56 23.15
N ARG A 6 -0.47 14.57 22.47
CA ARG A 6 -1.17 13.37 22.01
C ARG A 6 -0.31 12.67 20.94
N THR A 7 0.63 11.83 21.37
CA THR A 7 1.46 10.99 20.48
C THR A 7 0.73 9.74 20.02
N GLN A 8 -0.45 9.46 20.58
CA GLN A 8 -1.38 8.45 20.06
C GLN A 8 -2.00 8.94 18.75
N LYS A 9 -1.27 8.74 17.64
CA LYS A 9 -1.89 8.51 16.33
C LYS A 9 -2.60 7.15 16.40
N LEU A 10 -3.70 7.07 17.16
CA LEU A 10 -4.63 5.96 17.07
C LEU A 10 -4.90 5.74 15.58
N LYS A 11 -4.64 4.53 15.11
CA LYS A 11 -4.92 4.08 13.74
C LYS A 11 -6.32 4.58 13.39
N ARG A 12 -6.43 5.65 12.60
CA ARG A 12 -7.72 6.23 12.24
C ARG A 12 -8.44 5.18 11.39
N ASN A 13 -9.40 4.47 11.98
CA ASN A 13 -10.28 3.54 11.28
C ASN A 13 -10.82 4.23 10.03
N ILE A 14 -10.49 3.67 8.87
CA ILE A 14 -10.84 4.24 7.56
C ILE A 14 -12.36 4.51 7.47
N ILE A 15 -13.15 3.65 8.10
CA ILE A 15 -14.62 3.71 8.20
C ILE A 15 -15.10 5.03 8.82
N HIS A 16 -14.43 5.54 9.87
CA HIS A 16 -14.82 6.77 10.58
C HIS A 16 -14.12 8.03 10.04
N SER A 17 -13.59 7.99 8.81
CA SER A 17 -12.96 9.15 8.16
C SER A 17 -13.88 9.80 7.11
N THR A 18 -13.58 11.04 6.73
CA THR A 18 -14.36 11.77 5.71
C THR A 18 -14.31 11.04 4.36
N ALA A 19 -15.37 11.17 3.55
CA ALA A 19 -15.49 10.47 2.27
C ALA A 19 -14.30 10.75 1.33
N THR A 20 -13.84 12.01 1.26
CA THR A 20 -12.67 12.41 0.48
C THR A 20 -11.39 11.73 0.97
N ARG A 21 -11.19 11.64 2.29
CA ARG A 21 -10.02 10.99 2.88
C ARG A 21 -10.02 9.48 2.61
N ARG A 22 -11.19 8.82 2.71
CA ARG A 22 -11.35 7.40 2.32
C ARG A 22 -10.96 7.18 0.86
N ARG A 23 -11.47 8.01 -0.05
CA ARG A 23 -11.17 7.93 -1.49
C ARG A 23 -9.66 8.03 -1.77
N ILE A 24 -8.97 8.99 -1.16
CA ILE A 24 -7.51 9.16 -1.33
C ILE A 24 -6.75 7.94 -0.80
N MET A 25 -7.11 7.43 0.39
CA MET A 25 -6.47 6.24 0.96
C MET A 25 -6.68 4.99 0.10
N LEU A 26 -7.90 4.77 -0.41
CA LEU A 26 -8.21 3.65 -1.31
C LEU A 26 -7.48 3.76 -2.65
N ARG A 27 -7.37 4.97 -3.23
CA ARG A 27 -6.58 5.21 -4.45
C ARG A 27 -5.11 4.86 -4.25
N ASN A 28 -4.53 5.25 -3.12
CA ASN A 28 -3.15 4.94 -2.78
C ASN A 28 -2.94 3.43 -2.54
N LEU A 29 -3.90 2.76 -1.90
CA LEU A 29 -3.88 1.31 -1.74
C LEU A 29 -3.93 0.60 -3.10
N HIS A 30 -4.83 1.03 -3.99
CA HIS A 30 -4.98 0.48 -5.33
C HIS A 30 -3.68 0.62 -6.14
N LYS A 31 -3.02 1.79 -6.09
CA LYS A 31 -1.70 1.98 -6.70
C LYS A 31 -0.68 0.99 -6.17
N LYS A 32 -0.61 0.79 -4.84
CA LYS A 32 0.32 -0.19 -4.23
C LYS A 32 0.04 -1.62 -4.69
N ILE A 33 -1.23 -2.02 -4.80
CA ILE A 33 -1.62 -3.35 -5.28
C ILE A 33 -1.20 -3.54 -6.75
N ILE A 34 -1.47 -2.57 -7.62
CA ILE A 34 -1.03 -2.62 -9.02
C ILE A 34 0.49 -2.76 -9.10
N TRP A 35 1.24 -1.93 -8.36
CA TRP A 35 2.70 -1.99 -8.34
C TRP A 35 3.22 -3.37 -7.92
N ARG A 36 2.64 -3.96 -6.88
CA ARG A 36 3.01 -5.32 -6.44
C ARG A 36 2.73 -6.37 -7.51
N ARG A 37 1.57 -6.30 -8.17
CA ARG A 37 1.22 -7.22 -9.28
C ARG A 37 2.20 -7.12 -10.44
N ARG A 38 2.60 -5.90 -10.80
CA ARG A 38 3.60 -5.67 -11.86
C ARG A 38 4.96 -6.25 -11.50
N MET A 39 5.45 -5.98 -10.29
CA MET A 39 6.72 -6.52 -9.82
C MET A 39 6.72 -8.05 -9.81
N PHE A 40 5.63 -8.66 -9.34
CA PHE A 40 5.48 -10.12 -9.35
C PHE A 40 5.51 -10.67 -10.78
N ALA A 41 4.78 -10.07 -11.72
CA ALA A 41 4.81 -10.49 -13.11
C ALA A 41 6.23 -10.38 -13.72
N MET A 42 6.96 -9.30 -13.42
CA MET A 42 8.35 -9.15 -13.87
C MET A 42 9.26 -10.25 -13.30
N GLN A 43 9.11 -10.58 -12.01
CA GLN A 43 9.88 -11.66 -11.38
C GLN A 43 9.61 -13.01 -12.07
N GLN A 44 8.34 -13.33 -12.33
CA GLN A 44 7.96 -14.55 -13.03
C GLN A 44 8.52 -14.61 -14.46
N MET A 45 8.53 -13.48 -15.18
CA MET A 45 9.15 -13.43 -16.51
C MET A 45 10.66 -13.66 -16.44
N ILE A 46 11.35 -13.04 -15.47
CA ILE A 46 12.80 -13.23 -15.25
C ILE A 46 13.10 -14.70 -14.93
N GLU A 47 12.32 -15.33 -14.05
CA GLU A 47 12.46 -16.75 -13.71
C GLU A 47 12.28 -17.64 -14.96
N VAL A 48 11.24 -17.40 -15.76
CA VAL A 48 11.01 -18.14 -17.01
C VAL A 48 12.14 -17.95 -18.02
N ASP A 49 12.64 -16.73 -18.19
CA ASP A 49 13.75 -16.46 -19.12
C ASP A 49 15.05 -17.11 -18.63
N SER A 50 15.35 -17.09 -17.33
CA SER A 50 16.51 -17.80 -16.77
C SER A 50 16.43 -19.32 -16.96
N ASN A 51 15.24 -19.89 -16.89
CA ASN A 51 15.02 -21.33 -17.11
C ASN A 51 15.09 -21.74 -18.59
N LYS A 52 14.95 -20.80 -19.54
CA LYS A 52 15.12 -21.07 -20.98
C LYS A 52 16.58 -21.04 -21.44
N VAL A 53 17.44 -20.38 -20.68
CA VAL A 53 18.86 -20.21 -21.02
C VAL A 53 19.71 -21.39 -20.52
N ASN A 54 19.21 -22.16 -19.54
CA ASN A 54 19.75 -23.46 -19.12
C ASN A 54 19.18 -24.59 -19.97
#